data_AF-A0A0C1CK18-F1
#
_entry.id   AF-A0A0C1CK18-F1
#
_cell.length_a   1.000
_cell.length_b   1.000
_cell.length_c   1.000
_cell.angle_alpha   90.00
_cell.angle_beta   90.00
_cell.angle_gamma   90.00
#
_symmetry.space_group_name_H-M   'P 1'
#
loop_
_entity.id
_entity.type
_entity.pdbx_description
1 polymer ?
#
loop_
_entity_poly.entity_id
_entity_poly.type
_entity_poly.pdbx_seq_one_letter_code
_entity_poly.pdbx_strand_id
1 'polypeptide(L)'
;MKKIILLFILFLGAKSFAQTNGITYQAVILNPNEKQLPDVNSNTPLVSKDVCMLFKFYDEYSKLEYQEVIQTKTDQYGMVNLIIGTGSQTDGYATSFETILWDSMKKSLVVGISTNGNCSSFTEISNQPFTYVPFAYSSINATNVVGVVSIENGGTNATTLLDARKNLAIENIDNTSDLNKPLSLAELNALSSKENSSNKSTNVIVDGDSDIKYPSVKSVKEYVDANVSTNILGLESEILRAKSAEAALTTDLASETTARTNADTTLTSDLATETTRATTTENALSTDLASETTARTSADGTITTNLTSEVTRATSVETTIAANLATETGARTLADATLTTNLTSEVTRATSVEATIAANLVTETGVRTSANTILQSNINTVQTTVDSNKAATDAAIAGVQSDFVANKTAGDLADTALQSNINTVQTTVDSNKAATDAAIA
;
A
#
# COMPACT_ATOMS: atom_id res chain seq x y z
N MET A 1 -67.78 -39.03 -128.99
CA MET A 1 -66.32 -39.27 -129.14
C MET A 1 -65.44 -38.28 -128.38
N LYS A 2 -65.75 -36.97 -128.27
CA LYS A 2 -64.92 -36.00 -127.50
C LYS A 2 -64.71 -36.35 -126.00
N LYS A 3 -65.68 -36.98 -125.33
CA LYS A 3 -65.55 -37.39 -123.91
C LYS A 3 -64.60 -38.57 -123.68
N ILE A 4 -64.40 -39.44 -124.68
CA ILE A 4 -63.53 -40.62 -124.57
C ILE A 4 -62.05 -40.21 -124.67
N ILE A 5 -61.74 -39.22 -125.52
CA ILE A 5 -60.38 -38.66 -125.63
C ILE A 5 -59.96 -38.01 -124.31
N LEU A 6 -60.87 -37.30 -123.64
CA LEU A 6 -60.58 -36.68 -122.34
C LEU A 6 -60.25 -37.72 -121.26
N LEU A 7 -60.94 -38.86 -121.27
CA LEU A 7 -60.68 -39.96 -120.34
C LEU A 7 -59.30 -40.61 -120.63
N PHE A 8 -58.93 -40.75 -121.90
CA PHE A 8 -57.63 -41.30 -122.28
C PHE A 8 -56.47 -40.36 -121.90
N ILE A 9 -56.65 -39.04 -122.04
CA ILE A 9 -55.70 -38.02 -121.57
C ILE A 9 -55.61 -38.02 -120.04
N LEU A 10 -56.73 -38.21 -119.33
CA LEU A 10 -56.74 -38.32 -117.87
C LEU A 10 -55.98 -39.55 -117.39
N PHE A 11 -56.12 -40.71 -118.04
CA PHE A 11 -55.39 -41.93 -117.66
C PHE A 11 -53.89 -41.87 -118.00
N LEU A 12 -53.50 -41.25 -119.11
CA LEU A 12 -52.09 -40.98 -119.39
C LEU A 12 -51.50 -39.98 -118.37
N GLY A 13 -52.25 -38.92 -118.04
CA GLY A 13 -51.86 -37.96 -116.99
C GLY A 13 -51.76 -38.60 -115.61
N ALA A 14 -52.67 -39.52 -115.26
CA ALA A 14 -52.65 -40.23 -113.99
C ALA A 14 -51.43 -41.15 -113.85
N LYS A 15 -50.88 -41.69 -114.95
CA LYS A 15 -49.60 -42.43 -114.91
C LYS A 15 -48.38 -41.51 -114.76
N SER A 16 -48.44 -40.29 -115.28
CA SER A 16 -47.36 -39.29 -115.15
C SER A 16 -47.34 -38.59 -113.78
N PHE A 17 -48.43 -38.65 -113.02
CA PHE A 17 -48.57 -38.05 -111.68
C PHE A 17 -48.97 -39.07 -110.59
N ALA A 18 -48.79 -40.37 -110.86
CA ALA A 18 -48.96 -41.39 -109.84
C ALA A 18 -47.88 -41.22 -108.76
N GLN A 19 -48.27 -41.28 -107.48
CA GLN A 19 -47.36 -41.21 -106.36
C GLN A 19 -46.38 -42.40 -106.43
N THR A 20 -45.08 -42.10 -106.49
CA THR A 20 -44.03 -43.13 -106.55
C THR A 20 -43.86 -43.76 -105.18
N ASN A 21 -43.99 -45.09 -105.09
CA ASN A 21 -43.80 -45.86 -103.87
C ASN A 21 -42.34 -45.74 -103.41
N GLY A 22 -42.11 -45.23 -102.20
CA GLY A 22 -40.77 -45.07 -101.66
C GLY A 22 -40.76 -44.53 -100.24
N ILE A 23 -39.59 -44.58 -99.58
CA ILE A 23 -39.40 -44.09 -98.21
C ILE A 23 -38.71 -42.73 -98.28
N THR A 24 -39.31 -41.70 -97.67
CA THR A 24 -38.67 -40.38 -97.59
C THR A 24 -37.43 -40.43 -96.69
N TYR A 25 -36.30 -39.95 -97.20
CA TYR A 25 -35.04 -39.87 -96.50
C TYR A 25 -34.51 -38.44 -96.52
N GLN A 26 -34.14 -37.93 -95.35
CA GLN A 26 -33.55 -36.61 -95.21
C GLN A 26 -32.30 -36.70 -94.32
N ALA A 27 -31.22 -36.05 -94.76
CA ALA A 27 -29.99 -35.96 -93.97
C ALA A 27 -29.24 -34.66 -94.27
N VAL A 28 -28.55 -34.12 -93.27
CA VAL A 28 -27.58 -33.01 -93.42
C VAL A 28 -26.19 -33.63 -93.60
N ILE A 29 -25.53 -33.34 -94.71
CA ILE A 29 -24.19 -33.83 -95.03
C ILE A 29 -23.17 -32.78 -94.58
N LEU A 30 -22.18 -33.20 -93.80
CA LEU A 30 -21.10 -32.36 -93.31
C LEU A 30 -19.82 -32.54 -94.14
N ASN A 31 -18.99 -31.50 -94.22
CA ASN A 31 -17.74 -31.53 -94.98
C ASN A 31 -16.66 -32.38 -94.29
N PRO A 32 -16.17 -33.49 -94.89
CA PRO A 32 -15.25 -34.41 -94.21
C PRO A 32 -13.78 -33.96 -94.14
N ASN A 33 -13.37 -32.85 -94.77
CA ASN A 33 -11.96 -32.46 -94.95
C ASN A 33 -11.53 -31.16 -94.23
N GLU A 34 -12.22 -30.71 -93.19
CA GLU A 34 -11.84 -29.50 -92.44
C GLU A 34 -10.80 -29.81 -91.33
N LYS A 35 -9.63 -29.17 -91.39
CA LYS A 35 -8.60 -29.22 -90.34
C LYS A 35 -9.02 -28.35 -89.15
N GLN A 36 -9.07 -28.93 -87.96
CA GLN A 36 -9.37 -28.24 -86.69
C GLN A 36 -8.30 -27.20 -86.32
N LEU A 37 -8.72 -26.01 -85.89
CA LEU A 37 -7.91 -25.07 -85.11
C LEU A 37 -8.32 -25.17 -83.62
N PRO A 38 -7.37 -25.11 -82.67
CA PRO A 38 -7.65 -25.26 -81.25
C PRO A 38 -8.32 -23.98 -80.71
N ASP A 39 -9.67 -23.97 -80.71
CA ASP A 39 -10.62 -23.30 -79.79
C ASP A 39 -11.96 -22.88 -80.46
N VAL A 40 -12.36 -23.50 -81.58
CA VAL A 40 -13.77 -23.47 -82.04
C VAL A 40 -14.11 -24.75 -82.81
N ASN A 41 -15.05 -25.57 -82.30
CA ASN A 41 -15.68 -26.65 -83.07
C ASN A 41 -16.88 -26.06 -83.84
N SER A 42 -16.96 -26.20 -85.16
CA SER A 42 -18.29 -26.13 -85.79
C SER A 42 -18.38 -26.94 -87.09
N ASN A 43 -19.33 -27.86 -87.11
CA ASN A 43 -19.70 -28.75 -88.20
C ASN A 43 -20.23 -27.97 -89.41
N THR A 44 -19.38 -27.63 -90.38
CA THR A 44 -19.82 -26.93 -91.60
C THR A 44 -20.52 -27.90 -92.57
N PRO A 45 -21.77 -27.60 -93.01
CA PRO A 45 -22.45 -28.43 -94.00
C PRO A 45 -21.76 -28.40 -95.36
N LEU A 46 -21.77 -29.53 -96.07
CA LEU A 46 -21.26 -29.66 -97.44
C LEU A 46 -22.30 -29.08 -98.41
N VAL A 47 -22.25 -27.77 -98.65
CA VAL A 47 -23.28 -27.05 -99.44
C VAL A 47 -23.05 -27.12 -100.96
N SER A 48 -24.13 -27.26 -101.73
CA SER A 48 -24.13 -27.15 -103.20
C SER A 48 -23.11 -28.04 -103.95
N LYS A 49 -22.85 -29.24 -103.44
CA LYS A 49 -21.96 -30.23 -104.06
C LYS A 49 -22.75 -31.44 -104.52
N ASP A 50 -22.35 -31.99 -105.66
CA ASP A 50 -22.92 -33.24 -106.17
C ASP A 50 -22.41 -34.38 -105.27
N VAL A 51 -23.35 -35.12 -104.70
CA VAL A 51 -23.12 -36.25 -103.80
C VAL A 51 -23.92 -37.44 -104.26
N CYS A 52 -23.43 -38.63 -103.96
CA CYS A 52 -24.12 -39.87 -104.29
C CYS A 52 -24.51 -40.58 -103.00
N MET A 53 -25.80 -40.84 -102.83
CA MET A 53 -26.33 -41.62 -101.73
C MET A 53 -26.56 -43.05 -102.20
N LEU A 54 -26.09 -44.00 -101.40
CA LEU A 54 -26.25 -45.43 -101.62
C LEU A 54 -27.15 -45.97 -100.52
N PHE A 55 -28.29 -46.54 -100.89
CA PHE A 55 -29.22 -47.18 -99.96
C PHE A 55 -29.19 -48.68 -100.17
N LYS A 56 -29.00 -49.42 -99.08
CA LYS A 56 -28.96 -50.88 -99.08
C LYS A 56 -29.93 -51.42 -98.05
N PHE A 57 -30.70 -52.41 -98.45
CA PHE A 57 -31.54 -53.20 -97.56
C PHE A 57 -30.91 -54.56 -97.35
N TYR A 58 -30.68 -54.90 -96.10
CA TYR A 58 -30.26 -56.22 -95.69
C TYR A 58 -31.41 -56.95 -95.02
N ASP A 59 -31.58 -58.22 -95.38
CA ASP A 59 -32.56 -59.13 -94.78
C ASP A 59 -32.09 -59.68 -93.42
N GLU A 60 -32.90 -60.55 -92.81
CA GLU A 60 -32.61 -61.16 -91.51
C GLU A 60 -31.36 -62.05 -91.51
N TYR A 61 -30.92 -62.49 -92.69
CA TYR A 61 -29.72 -63.30 -92.91
C TYR A 61 -28.51 -62.45 -93.31
N SER A 62 -28.63 -61.11 -93.27
CA SER A 62 -27.61 -60.15 -93.68
C SER A 62 -27.19 -60.28 -95.15
N LYS A 63 -28.08 -60.75 -96.03
CA LYS A 63 -27.92 -60.67 -97.48
C LYS A 63 -28.51 -59.38 -98.02
N LEU A 64 -27.88 -58.84 -99.06
CA LEU A 64 -28.33 -57.63 -99.74
C LEU A 64 -29.60 -57.94 -100.55
N GLU A 65 -30.74 -57.47 -100.05
CA GLU A 65 -32.04 -57.62 -100.71
C GLU A 65 -32.19 -56.62 -101.84
N TYR A 66 -31.88 -55.36 -101.58
CA TYR A 66 -32.02 -54.28 -102.55
C TYR A 66 -30.94 -53.24 -102.37
N GLN A 67 -30.40 -52.74 -103.47
CA GLN A 67 -29.46 -51.62 -103.48
C GLN A 67 -29.77 -50.63 -104.59
N GLU A 68 -29.81 -49.35 -104.24
CA GLU A 68 -29.92 -48.26 -105.21
C GLU A 68 -28.90 -47.16 -104.94
N VAL A 69 -28.54 -46.47 -106.03
CA VAL A 69 -27.76 -45.23 -105.99
C VAL A 69 -28.64 -44.09 -106.45
N ILE A 70 -28.66 -43.01 -105.66
CA ILE A 70 -29.28 -41.75 -106.02
C ILE A 70 -28.19 -40.68 -106.05
N GLN A 71 -27.95 -40.13 -107.23
CA GLN A 71 -27.13 -38.93 -107.38
C GLN A 71 -28.00 -37.71 -107.10
N THR A 72 -27.54 -36.85 -106.23
CA THR A 72 -28.23 -35.60 -105.91
C THR A 72 -27.22 -34.50 -105.62
N LYS A 73 -27.72 -33.28 -105.46
CA LYS A 73 -26.92 -32.14 -105.06
C LYS A 73 -27.37 -31.69 -103.69
N THR A 74 -26.43 -31.50 -102.76
CA THR A 74 -26.76 -30.93 -101.46
C THR A 74 -27.26 -29.50 -101.62
N ASP A 75 -28.23 -29.10 -100.79
CA ASP A 75 -28.77 -27.74 -100.82
C ASP A 75 -27.81 -26.71 -100.16
N GLN A 76 -28.29 -25.48 -100.01
CA GLN A 76 -27.53 -24.38 -99.37
C GLN A 76 -27.23 -24.60 -97.88
N TYR A 77 -27.82 -25.64 -97.26
CA TYR A 77 -27.59 -26.03 -95.87
C TYR A 77 -26.97 -27.43 -95.75
N GLY A 78 -26.51 -28.00 -96.87
CA GLY A 78 -25.89 -29.32 -96.93
C GLY A 78 -26.90 -30.48 -96.84
N MET A 79 -28.21 -30.21 -96.92
CA MET A 79 -29.22 -31.25 -96.83
C MET A 79 -29.45 -31.95 -98.16
N VAL A 80 -29.80 -33.24 -98.05
CA VAL A 80 -30.40 -34.03 -99.12
C VAL A 80 -31.79 -34.45 -98.68
N ASN A 81 -32.76 -34.32 -99.58
CA ASN A 81 -34.11 -34.85 -99.41
C ASN A 81 -34.40 -35.74 -100.61
N LEU A 82 -34.58 -37.03 -100.34
CA LEU A 82 -34.64 -38.08 -101.35
C LEU A 82 -35.78 -39.03 -101.00
N ILE A 83 -36.24 -39.78 -102.00
CA ILE A 83 -37.18 -40.88 -101.80
C ILE A 83 -36.45 -42.16 -102.17
N ILE A 84 -36.19 -43.00 -101.17
CA ILE A 84 -35.60 -44.31 -101.35
C ILE A 84 -36.60 -45.17 -102.14
N GLY A 85 -36.13 -45.80 -103.22
CA GLY A 85 -36.90 -46.56 -104.20
C GLY A 85 -37.07 -45.86 -105.55
N THR A 86 -36.57 -44.63 -105.68
CA THR A 86 -36.59 -43.85 -106.94
C THR A 86 -35.24 -43.83 -107.65
N GLY A 87 -34.20 -44.43 -107.05
CA GLY A 87 -32.86 -44.47 -107.60
C GLY A 87 -32.68 -45.49 -108.71
N SER A 88 -31.47 -45.48 -109.28
CA SER A 88 -31.06 -46.57 -110.16
C SER A 88 -30.66 -47.75 -109.30
N GLN A 89 -31.38 -48.87 -109.44
CA GLN A 89 -30.99 -50.10 -108.79
C GLN A 89 -29.63 -50.55 -109.34
N THR A 90 -28.69 -50.82 -108.43
CA THR A 90 -27.33 -51.20 -108.80
C THR A 90 -26.96 -52.60 -108.36
N ASP A 91 -27.67 -53.18 -107.38
CA ASP A 91 -27.44 -54.54 -106.88
C ASP A 91 -28.65 -55.06 -106.06
N GLY A 92 -28.57 -56.27 -105.53
CA GLY A 92 -29.61 -56.92 -104.74
C GLY A 92 -30.46 -57.91 -105.54
N TYR A 93 -31.04 -58.91 -104.87
CA TYR A 93 -31.84 -59.94 -105.53
C TYR A 93 -33.29 -59.51 -105.79
N ALA A 94 -33.81 -58.49 -105.11
CA ALA A 94 -35.10 -57.88 -105.44
C ALA A 94 -34.92 -57.04 -106.72
N THR A 95 -35.71 -57.27 -107.76
CA THR A 95 -35.52 -56.64 -109.10
C THR A 95 -36.04 -55.20 -109.19
N SER A 96 -36.68 -54.70 -108.14
CA SER A 96 -37.02 -53.29 -107.93
C SER A 96 -37.40 -53.05 -106.45
N PHE A 97 -37.48 -51.79 -106.02
CA PHE A 97 -37.89 -51.43 -104.65
C PHE A 97 -39.28 -51.98 -104.28
N GLU A 98 -40.19 -52.08 -105.24
CA GLU A 98 -41.56 -52.59 -105.05
C GLU A 98 -41.60 -54.11 -104.75
N THR A 99 -40.53 -54.83 -105.07
CA THR A 99 -40.43 -56.28 -104.87
C THR A 99 -39.73 -56.67 -103.56
N ILE A 100 -39.34 -55.69 -102.74
CA ILE A 100 -38.84 -55.93 -101.38
C ILE A 100 -39.97 -56.51 -100.53
N LEU A 101 -39.70 -57.61 -99.83
CA LEU A 101 -40.68 -58.30 -98.99
C LEU A 101 -40.74 -57.66 -97.60
N TRP A 102 -41.65 -56.72 -97.37
CA TRP A 102 -41.80 -56.01 -96.09
C TRP A 102 -42.58 -56.83 -95.04
N ASP A 103 -41.98 -57.89 -94.50
CA ASP A 103 -42.60 -58.72 -93.45
C ASP A 103 -42.12 -58.35 -92.03
N SER A 104 -42.45 -59.19 -91.04
CA SER A 104 -42.03 -59.01 -89.64
C SER A 104 -40.58 -59.42 -89.39
N MET A 105 -39.86 -59.90 -90.40
CA MET A 105 -38.46 -60.31 -90.26
C MET A 105 -37.57 -59.07 -90.17
N LYS A 106 -36.47 -59.20 -89.43
CA LYS A 106 -35.55 -58.09 -89.19
C LYS A 106 -34.93 -57.66 -90.51
N LYS A 107 -35.08 -56.39 -90.88
CA LYS A 107 -34.34 -55.76 -91.98
C LYS A 107 -33.49 -54.62 -91.47
N SER A 108 -32.42 -54.28 -92.18
CA SER A 108 -31.58 -53.12 -91.87
C SER A 108 -31.42 -52.23 -93.08
N LEU A 109 -31.54 -50.92 -92.88
CA LEU A 109 -31.16 -49.91 -93.87
C LEU A 109 -29.75 -49.45 -93.60
N VAL A 110 -28.89 -49.71 -94.56
CA VAL A 110 -27.52 -49.22 -94.59
C VAL A 110 -27.42 -48.10 -95.61
N VAL A 111 -26.96 -46.94 -95.15
CA VAL A 111 -26.79 -45.75 -95.97
C VAL A 111 -25.31 -45.47 -96.11
N GLY A 112 -24.86 -45.35 -97.36
CA GLY A 112 -23.53 -44.88 -97.71
C GLY A 112 -23.58 -43.55 -98.47
N ILE A 113 -22.50 -42.77 -98.37
CA ILE A 113 -22.33 -41.53 -99.12
C ILE A 113 -20.99 -41.49 -99.85
N SER A 114 -21.01 -40.87 -101.03
CA SER A 114 -19.82 -40.43 -101.75
C SER A 114 -19.87 -38.91 -101.92
N THR A 115 -18.92 -38.18 -101.33
CA THR A 115 -18.93 -36.71 -101.26
C THR A 115 -18.20 -36.00 -102.41
N ASN A 116 -17.62 -36.77 -103.34
CA ASN A 116 -16.87 -36.26 -104.51
C ASN A 116 -17.68 -36.33 -105.83
N GLY A 117 -18.94 -36.78 -105.77
CA GLY A 117 -19.88 -36.77 -106.90
C GLY A 117 -19.63 -37.80 -108.01
N ASN A 118 -18.65 -38.69 -107.89
CA ASN A 118 -18.33 -39.67 -108.94
C ASN A 118 -18.95 -41.07 -108.73
N CYS A 119 -19.57 -41.33 -107.57
CA CYS A 119 -20.34 -42.52 -107.22
C CYS A 119 -19.64 -43.88 -107.40
N SER A 120 -18.31 -43.91 -107.43
CA SER A 120 -17.54 -45.14 -107.63
C SER A 120 -17.15 -45.83 -106.32
N SER A 121 -17.08 -45.08 -105.22
CA SER A 121 -16.81 -45.59 -103.87
C SER A 121 -17.65 -44.84 -102.83
N PHE A 122 -18.15 -45.57 -101.83
CA PHE A 122 -19.07 -45.05 -100.82
C PHE A 122 -18.57 -45.36 -99.41
N THR A 123 -18.74 -44.41 -98.50
CA THR A 123 -18.49 -44.56 -97.07
C THR A 123 -19.81 -44.77 -96.35
N GLU A 124 -19.95 -45.85 -95.57
CA GLU A 124 -21.13 -46.11 -94.75
C GLU A 124 -21.26 -45.05 -93.65
N ILE A 125 -22.44 -44.42 -93.57
CA ILE A 125 -22.75 -43.35 -92.60
C ILE A 125 -23.86 -43.74 -91.62
N SER A 126 -24.63 -44.77 -91.92
CA SER A 126 -25.68 -45.26 -91.05
C SER A 126 -25.98 -46.73 -91.34
N ASN A 127 -26.21 -47.50 -90.28
CA ASN A 127 -26.69 -48.88 -90.35
C ASN A 127 -27.72 -49.06 -89.25
N GLN A 128 -28.98 -48.85 -89.59
CA GLN A 128 -30.07 -48.90 -88.62
C GLN A 128 -31.01 -50.07 -88.93
N PRO A 129 -31.35 -50.89 -87.93
CA PRO A 129 -32.37 -51.91 -88.08
C PRO A 129 -33.74 -51.24 -88.25
N PHE A 130 -34.47 -51.63 -89.29
CA PHE A 130 -35.88 -51.32 -89.42
C PHE A 130 -36.68 -52.21 -88.45
N THR A 131 -37.34 -51.57 -87.49
CA THR A 131 -38.31 -52.24 -86.62
C THR A 131 -39.67 -52.26 -87.30
N TYR A 132 -40.20 -53.45 -87.55
CA TYR A 132 -41.52 -53.63 -88.13
C TYR A 132 -42.61 -53.08 -87.18
N VAL A 133 -43.57 -52.33 -87.73
CA VAL A 133 -44.78 -51.87 -87.02
C VAL A 133 -45.97 -52.75 -87.46
N PRO A 134 -46.65 -53.48 -86.54
CA PRO A 134 -47.58 -54.57 -86.86
C PRO A 134 -48.85 -54.31 -87.68
N PHE A 135 -49.11 -53.09 -88.14
CA PHE A 135 -50.41 -52.71 -88.72
C PHE A 135 -50.33 -51.98 -90.06
N ALA A 136 -49.52 -52.48 -91.00
CA ALA A 136 -49.57 -52.02 -92.39
C ALA A 136 -49.45 -53.15 -93.43
N TYR A 137 -49.80 -54.39 -93.09
CA TYR A 137 -49.85 -55.52 -94.02
C TYR A 137 -51.24 -56.16 -94.04
N SER A 138 -52.17 -55.55 -94.81
CA SER A 138 -53.36 -56.14 -95.47
C SER A 138 -54.51 -55.14 -95.57
N SER A 139 -54.53 -54.32 -96.63
CA SER A 139 -55.78 -53.79 -97.18
C SER A 139 -55.67 -53.72 -98.71
N ILE A 140 -55.66 -54.89 -99.33
CA ILE A 140 -56.25 -55.09 -100.65
C ILE A 140 -57.47 -56.01 -100.43
N ASN A 141 -58.66 -55.44 -100.66
CA ASN A 141 -59.96 -56.08 -100.84
C ASN A 141 -60.62 -56.79 -99.64
N ALA A 142 -61.26 -56.01 -98.77
CA ALA A 142 -62.42 -56.49 -98.02
C ALA A 142 -63.69 -56.30 -98.88
N THR A 143 -64.30 -57.41 -99.29
CA THR A 143 -65.68 -57.44 -99.80
C THR A 143 -66.66 -57.14 -98.65
N ASN A 144 -67.74 -56.45 -98.95
CA ASN A 144 -68.72 -55.95 -97.97
C ASN A 144 -69.27 -57.05 -97.05
N VAL A 145 -69.20 -56.85 -95.73
CA VAL A 145 -70.05 -57.55 -94.74
C VAL A 145 -71.42 -56.87 -94.79
N VAL A 146 -72.38 -57.46 -95.49
CA VAL A 146 -73.77 -56.99 -95.55
C VAL A 146 -74.64 -57.85 -94.63
N GLY A 147 -75.14 -57.26 -93.55
CA GLY A 147 -76.00 -57.90 -92.55
C GLY A 147 -75.55 -57.63 -91.10
N VAL A 148 -76.30 -58.16 -90.13
CA VAL A 148 -75.96 -58.11 -88.71
C VAL A 148 -75.01 -59.27 -88.38
N VAL A 149 -73.86 -58.97 -87.76
CA VAL A 149 -72.92 -60.00 -87.29
C VAL A 149 -73.26 -60.39 -85.85
N SER A 150 -73.39 -61.68 -85.56
CA SER A 150 -73.72 -62.20 -84.24
C SER A 150 -72.61 -61.95 -83.20
N ILE A 151 -72.97 -61.91 -81.91
CA ILE A 151 -72.05 -61.64 -80.79
C ILE A 151 -70.91 -62.66 -80.72
N GLU A 152 -71.20 -63.93 -81.00
CA GLU A 152 -70.22 -65.03 -80.98
C GLU A 152 -69.08 -64.84 -82.01
N ASN A 153 -69.34 -64.09 -83.08
CA ASN A 153 -68.38 -63.79 -84.15
C ASN A 153 -67.80 -62.37 -84.02
N GLY A 154 -67.88 -61.76 -82.83
CA GLY A 154 -67.34 -60.43 -82.55
C GLY A 154 -68.19 -59.26 -83.05
N GLY A 155 -69.43 -59.49 -83.48
CA GLY A 155 -70.39 -58.44 -83.82
C GLY A 155 -71.22 -57.97 -82.62
N THR A 156 -72.02 -56.92 -82.78
CA THR A 156 -72.94 -56.45 -81.72
C THR A 156 -74.33 -57.09 -81.79
N ASN A 157 -74.57 -57.95 -82.80
CA ASN A 157 -75.88 -58.52 -83.15
C ASN A 157 -77.03 -57.49 -83.21
N ALA A 158 -76.72 -56.24 -83.56
CA ALA A 158 -77.63 -55.09 -83.50
C ALA A 158 -77.64 -54.30 -84.82
N THR A 159 -78.83 -53.83 -85.25
CA THR A 159 -79.02 -52.94 -86.41
C THR A 159 -79.06 -51.45 -86.06
N THR A 160 -79.06 -51.11 -84.75
CA THR A 160 -79.09 -49.72 -84.28
C THR A 160 -78.04 -49.47 -83.19
N LEU A 161 -77.60 -48.21 -83.07
CA LEU A 161 -76.61 -47.78 -82.07
C LEU A 161 -77.07 -48.04 -80.63
N LEU A 162 -78.38 -47.97 -80.38
CA LEU A 162 -78.97 -48.19 -79.07
C LEU A 162 -78.88 -49.66 -78.65
N ASP A 163 -79.23 -50.58 -79.56
CA ASP A 163 -79.16 -52.02 -79.30
C ASP A 163 -77.72 -52.51 -79.16
N ALA A 164 -76.78 -51.91 -79.88
CA ALA A 164 -75.35 -52.23 -79.76
C ALA A 164 -74.79 -51.85 -78.36
N ARG A 165 -75.20 -50.72 -77.78
CA ARG A 165 -74.80 -50.34 -76.41
C ARG A 165 -75.36 -51.29 -75.36
N LYS A 166 -76.60 -51.75 -75.56
CA LYS A 166 -77.29 -52.70 -74.69
C LYS A 166 -76.63 -54.07 -74.70
N ASN A 167 -76.35 -54.58 -75.90
CA ASN A 167 -75.75 -55.90 -76.08
C ASN A 167 -74.31 -55.99 -75.56
N LEU A 168 -73.60 -54.85 -75.46
CA LEU A 168 -72.26 -54.74 -74.88
C LEU A 168 -72.25 -54.21 -73.43
N ALA A 169 -73.43 -53.93 -72.85
CA ALA A 169 -73.62 -53.38 -71.50
C ALA A 169 -72.82 -52.09 -71.19
N ILE A 170 -72.42 -51.31 -72.20
CA ILE A 170 -71.55 -50.12 -72.05
C ILE A 170 -72.32 -48.96 -71.40
N GLU A 171 -73.64 -48.96 -71.48
CA GLU A 171 -74.50 -47.97 -70.83
C GLU A 171 -74.44 -47.95 -69.28
N ASN A 172 -73.83 -48.97 -68.67
CA ASN A 172 -73.64 -49.05 -67.21
C ASN A 172 -72.24 -48.61 -66.75
N ILE A 173 -71.38 -48.13 -67.65
CA ILE A 173 -70.01 -47.68 -67.32
C ILE A 173 -70.03 -46.17 -67.08
N ASP A 174 -69.88 -45.76 -65.82
CA ASP A 174 -69.73 -44.35 -65.42
C ASP A 174 -68.25 -43.92 -65.54
N ASN A 175 -67.97 -42.90 -66.35
CA ASN A 175 -66.62 -42.36 -66.57
C ASN A 175 -66.50 -40.97 -65.93
N THR A 176 -66.48 -40.93 -64.59
CA THR A 176 -66.33 -39.69 -63.82
C THR A 176 -64.90 -39.15 -63.96
N SER A 177 -64.76 -37.88 -64.37
CA SER A 177 -63.44 -37.23 -64.49
C SER A 177 -62.73 -37.11 -63.14
N ASP A 178 -61.39 -37.04 -63.12
CA ASP A 178 -60.60 -36.96 -61.87
C ASP A 178 -61.02 -35.82 -60.94
N LEU A 179 -61.49 -34.69 -61.49
CA LEU A 179 -62.00 -33.55 -60.74
C LEU A 179 -63.33 -33.88 -60.00
N ASN A 180 -64.09 -34.83 -60.53
CA ASN A 180 -65.39 -35.26 -60.03
C ASN A 180 -65.33 -36.63 -59.33
N LYS A 181 -64.12 -37.20 -59.13
CA LYS A 181 -63.96 -38.42 -58.37
C LYS A 181 -64.32 -38.15 -56.91
N PRO A 182 -65.21 -38.95 -56.31
CA PRO A 182 -65.59 -38.75 -54.91
C PRO A 182 -64.37 -39.02 -54.02
N LEU A 183 -63.91 -37.98 -53.33
CA LEU A 183 -62.95 -38.12 -52.24
C LEU A 183 -63.69 -38.73 -51.04
N SER A 184 -63.09 -39.70 -50.36
CA SER A 184 -63.75 -40.24 -49.16
C SER A 184 -63.88 -39.14 -48.11
N LEU A 185 -64.95 -39.19 -47.30
CA LEU A 185 -65.14 -38.25 -46.20
C LEU A 185 -63.95 -38.29 -45.21
N ALA A 186 -63.31 -39.45 -45.06
CA ALA A 186 -62.12 -39.61 -44.24
C ALA A 186 -60.91 -38.84 -44.79
N GLU A 187 -60.67 -38.88 -46.11
CA GLU A 187 -59.59 -38.13 -46.75
C GLU A 187 -59.87 -36.63 -46.76
N LEU A 188 -61.11 -36.21 -46.99
CA LEU A 188 -61.48 -34.80 -46.92
C LEU A 188 -61.23 -34.22 -45.52
N ASN A 189 -61.61 -34.96 -44.48
CA ASN A 189 -61.38 -34.55 -43.08
C ASN A 189 -59.88 -34.52 -42.74
N ALA A 190 -59.11 -35.51 -43.20
CA ALA A 190 -57.67 -35.54 -42.99
C ALA A 190 -56.94 -34.39 -43.70
N LEU A 191 -57.35 -34.04 -44.91
CA LEU A 191 -56.76 -32.96 -45.70
C LEU A 191 -57.16 -31.58 -45.15
N SER A 192 -58.41 -31.42 -44.72
CA SER A 192 -58.91 -30.19 -44.08
C SER A 192 -58.26 -29.92 -42.72
N SER A 193 -57.66 -30.95 -42.09
CA SER A 193 -56.91 -30.81 -40.84
C SER A 193 -55.43 -30.43 -41.05
N LYS A 194 -54.95 -30.38 -42.31
CA LYS A 194 -53.58 -29.94 -42.63
C LYS A 194 -53.53 -28.41 -42.78
N GLU A 195 -52.38 -27.84 -42.48
CA GLU A 195 -52.15 -26.40 -42.66
C GLU A 195 -52.09 -26.05 -44.15
N ASN A 196 -52.83 -25.01 -44.55
CA ASN A 196 -52.85 -24.51 -45.92
C ASN A 196 -51.51 -23.83 -46.25
N SER A 197 -50.95 -24.03 -47.45
CA SER A 197 -49.73 -23.35 -47.89
C SER A 197 -49.87 -21.84 -48.04
N SER A 198 -51.09 -21.34 -48.29
CA SER A 198 -51.40 -19.90 -48.21
C SER A 198 -51.20 -19.37 -46.79
N ASN A 199 -51.29 -20.28 -45.82
CA ASN A 199 -50.92 -20.12 -44.44
C ASN A 199 -49.45 -20.57 -44.25
N LYS A 200 -48.48 -20.10 -45.07
CA LYS A 200 -47.03 -19.98 -44.71
C LYS A 200 -46.60 -18.53 -44.44
N SER A 201 -45.99 -18.24 -43.28
CA SER A 201 -45.68 -16.86 -42.86
C SER A 201 -44.46 -16.37 -43.64
N THR A 202 -44.49 -15.09 -43.99
CA THR A 202 -43.41 -14.44 -44.76
C THR A 202 -42.89 -13.18 -44.09
N ASN A 203 -43.62 -12.64 -43.11
CA ASN A 203 -43.21 -11.47 -42.33
C ASN A 203 -43.78 -11.54 -40.91
N VAL A 204 -42.92 -11.82 -39.92
CA VAL A 204 -43.28 -11.95 -38.50
C VAL A 204 -43.91 -10.69 -37.91
N ILE A 205 -43.61 -9.51 -38.46
CA ILE A 205 -44.17 -8.23 -37.99
C ILE A 205 -45.65 -8.11 -38.40
N VAL A 206 -45.99 -8.55 -39.60
CA VAL A 206 -47.36 -8.45 -40.15
C VAL A 206 -48.22 -9.63 -39.71
N ASP A 207 -47.64 -10.82 -39.68
CA ASP A 207 -48.37 -12.07 -39.44
C ASP A 207 -48.54 -12.39 -37.94
N GLY A 208 -47.79 -11.71 -37.06
CA GLY A 208 -47.63 -12.07 -35.65
C GLY A 208 -48.81 -11.76 -34.72
N ASP A 209 -49.87 -11.10 -35.21
CA ASP A 209 -51.08 -10.84 -34.42
C ASP A 209 -52.23 -11.82 -34.72
N SER A 210 -52.05 -12.71 -35.71
CA SER A 210 -53.10 -13.59 -36.23
C SER A 210 -53.17 -14.94 -35.48
N ASP A 211 -54.36 -15.29 -34.99
CA ASP A 211 -54.67 -16.62 -34.43
C ASP A 211 -55.21 -17.62 -35.46
N ILE A 212 -55.64 -17.15 -36.63
CA ILE A 212 -56.34 -17.96 -37.65
C ILE A 212 -55.35 -18.47 -38.70
N LYS A 213 -54.42 -17.61 -39.08
CA LYS A 213 -53.28 -17.90 -39.94
C LYS A 213 -52.07 -17.94 -39.00
N TYR A 214 -51.35 -19.05 -38.89
CA TYR A 214 -50.07 -19.14 -38.16
C TYR A 214 -50.10 -19.00 -36.62
N PRO A 215 -50.90 -19.81 -35.88
CA PRO A 215 -50.94 -19.73 -34.42
C PRO A 215 -49.56 -19.74 -33.73
N SER A 216 -48.56 -20.41 -34.32
CA SER A 216 -47.20 -20.49 -33.80
C SER A 216 -46.39 -19.18 -33.91
N VAL A 217 -46.60 -18.36 -34.94
CA VAL A 217 -45.87 -17.09 -35.14
C VAL A 217 -46.26 -16.09 -34.07
N LYS A 218 -47.56 -15.99 -33.77
CA LYS A 218 -48.06 -15.15 -32.69
C LYS A 218 -47.48 -15.56 -31.33
N SER A 219 -47.52 -16.86 -30.99
CA SER A 219 -46.96 -17.31 -29.71
C SER A 219 -45.46 -17.03 -29.56
N VAL A 220 -44.69 -17.15 -30.65
CA VAL A 220 -43.24 -16.86 -30.63
C VAL A 220 -43.02 -15.35 -30.51
N LYS A 221 -43.79 -14.55 -31.25
CA LYS A 221 -43.71 -13.08 -31.16
C LYS A 221 -44.04 -12.59 -29.75
N GLU A 222 -45.15 -13.03 -29.18
CA GLU A 222 -45.56 -12.67 -27.82
C GLU A 222 -44.49 -13.06 -26.78
N TYR A 223 -43.93 -14.27 -26.89
CA TYR A 223 -42.84 -14.71 -26.02
C TYR A 223 -41.60 -13.82 -26.17
N VAL A 224 -41.16 -13.56 -27.39
CA VAL A 224 -39.97 -12.73 -27.64
C VAL A 224 -40.19 -11.29 -27.17
N ASP A 225 -41.34 -10.69 -27.50
CA ASP A 225 -41.69 -9.33 -27.09
C ASP A 225 -41.77 -9.22 -25.57
N ALA A 226 -42.35 -10.21 -24.87
CA ALA A 226 -42.39 -10.23 -23.41
C ALA A 226 -40.99 -10.35 -22.79
N ASN A 227 -40.11 -11.19 -23.35
CA ASN A 227 -38.72 -11.30 -22.89
C ASN A 227 -37.93 -10.01 -23.14
N VAL A 228 -38.07 -9.42 -24.33
CA VAL A 228 -37.44 -8.14 -24.68
C VAL A 228 -37.93 -7.04 -23.74
N SER A 229 -39.24 -6.94 -23.51
CA SER A 229 -39.83 -5.97 -22.59
C SER A 229 -39.32 -6.17 -21.16
N THR A 230 -39.22 -7.42 -20.68
CA THR A 230 -38.70 -7.73 -19.34
C THR A 230 -37.23 -7.32 -19.20
N ASN A 231 -36.41 -7.62 -20.21
CA ASN A 231 -35.00 -7.23 -20.23
C ASN A 231 -34.81 -5.72 -20.28
N ILE A 232 -35.64 -5.00 -21.06
CA ILE A 232 -35.62 -3.53 -21.11
C ILE A 232 -35.96 -2.95 -19.74
N LEU A 233 -37.02 -3.42 -19.08
CA LEU A 233 -37.40 -2.97 -17.73
C LEU A 233 -36.29 -3.24 -16.70
N GLY A 234 -35.65 -4.41 -16.76
CA GLY A 234 -34.51 -4.75 -15.91
C GLY A 234 -33.31 -3.83 -16.13
N LEU A 235 -32.99 -3.53 -17.40
CA LEU A 235 -31.93 -2.61 -17.77
C LEU A 235 -32.24 -1.17 -17.32
N GLU A 236 -33.47 -0.69 -17.51
CA GLU A 236 -33.89 0.64 -17.05
C GLU A 236 -33.77 0.78 -15.53
N SER A 237 -34.18 -0.24 -14.78
CA SER A 237 -34.02 -0.29 -13.32
C SER A 237 -32.54 -0.27 -12.92
N GLU A 238 -31.68 -1.03 -13.61
CA GLU A 238 -30.24 -1.05 -13.33
C GLU A 238 -29.57 0.28 -13.67
N ILE A 239 -29.95 0.92 -14.78
CA ILE A 239 -29.49 2.26 -15.16
C ILE A 239 -29.87 3.28 -14.06
N LEU A 240 -31.10 3.23 -13.55
CA LEU A 240 -31.55 4.12 -12.48
C LEU A 240 -30.77 3.87 -11.18
N ARG A 241 -30.56 2.61 -10.80
CA ARG A 241 -29.79 2.23 -9.63
C ARG A 241 -28.33 2.71 -9.74
N ALA A 242 -27.69 2.47 -10.88
CA ALA A 242 -26.31 2.89 -11.15
C ALA A 242 -26.16 4.42 -11.10
N LYS A 243 -27.02 5.17 -11.81
CA LYS A 243 -27.01 6.64 -11.78
C LYS A 243 -27.20 7.20 -10.37
N SER A 244 -28.07 6.59 -9.58
CA SER A 244 -28.31 7.01 -8.19
C SER A 244 -27.08 6.76 -7.31
N ALA A 245 -26.42 5.61 -7.46
CA ALA A 245 -25.19 5.29 -6.74
C ALA A 245 -24.03 6.21 -7.16
N GLU A 246 -23.88 6.49 -8.45
CA GLU A 246 -22.86 7.42 -8.97
C GLU A 246 -23.06 8.85 -8.45
N ALA A 247 -24.32 9.32 -8.38
CA ALA A 247 -24.65 10.61 -7.80
C ALA A 247 -24.34 10.68 -6.28
N ALA A 248 -24.62 9.60 -5.54
CA ALA A 248 -24.28 9.49 -4.13
C ALA A 248 -22.75 9.52 -3.92
N LEU A 249 -22.00 8.70 -4.67
CA LEU A 249 -20.53 8.68 -4.60
C LEU A 249 -19.90 10.04 -4.97
N THR A 250 -20.47 10.75 -5.95
CA THR A 250 -20.03 12.10 -6.31
C THR A 250 -20.23 13.09 -5.16
N THR A 251 -21.38 12.99 -4.47
CA THR A 251 -21.70 13.86 -3.33
C THR A 251 -20.82 13.54 -2.12
N ASP A 252 -20.61 12.26 -1.82
CA ASP A 252 -19.75 11.82 -0.73
C ASP A 252 -18.30 12.23 -0.97
N LEU A 253 -17.79 12.07 -2.19
CA LEU A 253 -16.44 12.47 -2.54
C LEU A 253 -16.25 14.00 -2.46
N ALA A 254 -17.24 14.78 -2.89
CA ALA A 254 -17.20 16.24 -2.76
C ALA A 254 -17.22 16.69 -1.28
N SER A 255 -18.01 16.01 -0.46
CA SER A 255 -18.09 16.26 0.98
C SER A 255 -16.77 15.91 1.68
N GLU A 256 -16.20 14.75 1.38
CA GLU A 256 -14.91 14.32 1.91
C GLU A 256 -13.78 15.26 1.48
N THR A 257 -13.76 15.66 0.20
CA THR A 257 -12.78 16.64 -0.31
C THR A 257 -12.85 17.95 0.47
N THR A 258 -14.07 18.43 0.75
CA THR A 258 -14.29 19.66 1.51
C THR A 258 -13.85 19.49 2.97
N ALA A 259 -14.21 18.38 3.62
CA ALA A 259 -13.84 18.08 5.00
C ALA A 259 -12.32 17.99 5.17
N ARG A 260 -11.64 17.28 4.27
CA ARG A 260 -10.17 17.17 4.25
C ARG A 260 -9.51 18.52 4.02
N THR A 261 -9.98 19.32 3.06
CA THR A 261 -9.43 20.66 2.78
C THR A 261 -9.55 21.59 3.99
N ASN A 262 -10.68 21.57 4.69
CA ASN A 262 -10.91 22.36 5.90
C ASN A 262 -10.01 21.90 7.06
N ALA A 263 -9.86 20.58 7.24
CA ALA A 263 -8.99 20.01 8.25
C ALA A 263 -7.52 20.37 8.00
N ASP A 264 -7.05 20.26 6.74
CA ASP A 264 -5.68 20.59 6.36
C ASP A 264 -5.40 22.10 6.53
N THR A 265 -6.40 22.95 6.22
CA THR A 265 -6.31 24.41 6.48
C THR A 265 -6.21 24.71 7.98
N THR A 266 -7.01 24.04 8.80
CA THR A 266 -6.99 24.19 10.26
C THR A 266 -5.63 23.77 10.83
N LEU A 267 -5.14 22.59 10.45
CA LEU A 267 -3.85 22.07 10.90
C LEU A 267 -2.69 22.99 10.48
N THR A 268 -2.75 23.55 9.27
CA THR A 268 -1.75 24.51 8.79
C THR A 268 -1.75 25.79 9.64
N SER A 269 -2.92 26.31 9.98
CA SER A 269 -3.06 27.51 10.83
C SER A 269 -2.57 27.26 12.26
N ASP A 270 -2.95 26.12 12.84
CA ASP A 270 -2.55 25.73 14.19
C ASP A 270 -1.02 25.55 14.27
N LEU A 271 -0.41 24.89 13.28
CA LEU A 271 1.02 24.70 13.21
C LEU A 271 1.79 26.03 13.06
N ALA A 272 1.28 26.96 12.24
CA ALA A 272 1.89 28.29 12.09
C ALA A 272 1.81 29.11 13.38
N THR A 273 0.68 29.01 14.09
CA THR A 273 0.48 29.66 15.39
C THR A 273 1.42 29.07 16.44
N GLU A 274 1.52 27.75 16.51
CA GLU A 274 2.41 27.07 17.45
C GLU A 274 3.88 27.37 17.16
N THR A 275 4.28 27.41 15.89
CA THR A 275 5.63 27.82 15.48
C THR A 275 5.94 29.23 15.98
N THR A 276 5.02 30.17 15.77
CA THR A 276 5.20 31.56 16.23
C THR A 276 5.28 31.65 17.75
N ARG A 277 4.41 30.93 18.47
CA ARG A 277 4.38 30.89 19.93
C ARG A 277 5.68 30.31 20.51
N ALA A 278 6.14 29.19 19.95
CA ALA A 278 7.38 28.52 20.34
C ALA A 278 8.58 29.43 20.10
N THR A 279 8.77 29.95 18.88
CA THR A 279 9.90 30.82 18.54
C THR A 279 9.93 32.09 19.39
N THR A 280 8.77 32.70 19.68
CA THR A 280 8.71 33.89 20.55
C THR A 280 9.20 33.56 21.97
N THR A 281 8.75 32.44 22.52
CA THR A 281 9.12 32.00 23.87
C THR A 281 10.60 31.63 23.94
N GLU A 282 11.11 30.91 22.94
CA GLU A 282 12.52 30.50 22.85
C GLU A 282 13.46 31.70 22.77
N ASN A 283 13.12 32.72 21.97
CA ASN A 283 13.89 33.95 21.87
C ASN A 283 13.90 34.75 23.20
N ALA A 284 12.76 34.79 23.90
CA ALA A 284 12.66 35.43 25.21
C ALA A 284 13.55 34.71 26.24
N LEU A 285 13.44 33.38 26.34
CA LEU A 285 14.27 32.57 27.24
C LEU A 285 15.77 32.69 26.93
N SER A 286 16.14 32.75 25.65
CA SER A 286 17.53 32.96 25.24
C SER A 286 18.06 34.32 25.70
N THR A 287 17.24 35.37 25.58
CA THR A 287 17.58 36.73 26.03
C THR A 287 17.70 36.83 27.54
N ASP A 288 16.76 36.23 28.27
CA ASP A 288 16.76 36.19 29.73
C ASP A 288 17.99 35.44 30.26
N LEU A 289 18.32 34.30 29.66
CA LEU A 289 19.50 33.52 30.03
C LEU A 289 20.82 34.28 29.77
N ALA A 290 20.92 34.98 28.64
CA ALA A 290 22.09 35.80 28.33
C ALA A 290 22.25 36.98 29.32
N SER A 291 21.13 37.60 29.70
CA SER A 291 21.10 38.69 30.68
C SER A 291 21.51 38.20 32.07
N GLU A 292 20.95 37.07 32.52
CA GLU A 292 21.30 36.45 33.81
C GLU A 292 22.78 36.03 33.84
N THR A 293 23.28 35.44 32.77
CA THR A 293 24.70 35.06 32.64
C THR A 293 25.61 36.28 32.81
N THR A 294 25.24 37.41 32.19
CA THR A 294 25.99 38.67 32.28
C THR A 294 25.93 39.26 33.68
N ALA A 295 24.75 39.26 34.30
CA ALA A 295 24.54 39.78 35.66
C ALA A 295 25.33 38.97 36.70
N ARG A 296 25.26 37.64 36.63
CA ARG A 296 26.02 36.73 37.51
C ARG A 296 27.53 36.89 37.33
N THR A 297 28.01 36.94 36.09
CA THR A 297 29.44 37.15 35.81
C THR A 297 29.94 38.48 36.39
N SER A 298 29.15 39.54 36.28
CA SER A 298 29.50 40.87 36.82
C SER A 298 29.50 40.89 38.35
N ALA A 299 28.52 40.23 38.97
CA ALA A 299 28.44 40.08 40.42
C ALA A 299 29.62 39.26 40.97
N ASP A 300 29.94 38.13 40.33
CA ASP A 300 31.06 37.27 40.72
C ASP A 300 32.40 38.00 40.57
N GLY A 301 32.57 38.81 39.52
CA GLY A 301 33.72 39.70 39.35
C GLY A 301 33.85 40.72 40.49
N THR A 302 32.73 41.37 40.86
CA THR A 302 32.69 42.34 41.97
C THR A 302 33.04 41.70 43.31
N ILE A 303 32.47 40.52 43.60
CA ILE A 303 32.76 39.77 44.83
C ILE A 303 34.24 39.39 44.87
N THR A 304 34.80 38.93 43.75
CA THR A 304 36.22 38.56 43.65
C THR A 304 37.14 39.75 43.93
N THR A 305 36.86 40.92 43.34
CA THR A 305 37.61 42.16 43.60
C THR A 305 37.51 42.60 45.05
N ASN A 306 36.31 42.58 45.62
CA ASN A 306 36.09 42.97 47.02
C ASN A 306 36.83 42.04 47.99
N LEU A 307 36.74 40.73 47.77
CA LEU A 307 37.42 39.74 48.60
C LEU A 307 38.95 39.89 48.50
N THR A 308 39.48 40.08 47.31
CA THR A 308 40.93 40.31 47.10
C THR A 308 41.42 41.57 47.82
N SER A 309 40.63 42.64 47.76
CA SER A 309 40.92 43.90 48.46
C SER A 309 40.88 43.73 49.97
N GLU A 310 39.88 43.02 50.49
CA GLU A 310 39.73 42.75 51.92
C GLU A 310 40.84 41.85 52.46
N VAL A 311 41.23 40.81 51.72
CA VAL A 311 42.39 39.97 52.07
C VAL A 311 43.65 40.82 52.15
N THR A 312 43.89 41.68 51.16
CA THR A 312 45.05 42.57 51.15
C THR A 312 45.04 43.52 52.35
N ARG A 313 43.89 44.13 52.65
CA ARG A 313 43.71 45.04 53.79
C ARG A 313 43.94 44.32 55.11
N ALA A 314 43.36 43.14 55.29
CA ALA A 314 43.48 42.32 56.50
C ALA A 314 44.95 41.92 56.74
N THR A 315 45.62 41.36 55.73
CA THR A 315 47.03 40.95 55.84
C THR A 315 47.96 42.13 56.16
N SER A 316 47.72 43.31 55.61
CA SER A 316 48.50 44.53 55.93
C SER A 316 48.32 44.95 57.39
N VAL A 317 47.09 44.94 57.89
CA VAL A 317 46.79 45.26 59.30
C VAL A 317 47.37 44.21 60.23
N GLU A 318 47.25 42.93 59.93
CA GLU A 318 47.82 41.83 60.70
C GLU A 318 49.34 41.93 60.81
N THR A 319 50.01 42.27 59.70
CA THR A 319 51.47 42.51 59.68
C THR A 319 51.86 43.68 60.58
N THR A 320 51.07 44.76 60.55
CA THR A 320 51.29 45.95 61.39
C THR A 320 51.09 45.64 62.88
N ILE A 321 50.03 44.92 63.23
CA ILE A 321 49.77 44.49 64.61
C ILE A 321 50.87 43.57 65.12
N ALA A 322 51.31 42.61 64.30
CA ALA A 322 52.41 41.71 64.65
C ALA A 322 53.72 42.48 64.92
N ALA A 323 54.05 43.47 64.08
CA ALA A 323 55.22 44.32 64.29
C ALA A 323 55.11 45.16 65.57
N ASN A 324 53.96 45.81 65.80
CA ASN A 324 53.73 46.60 67.01
C ASN A 324 53.82 45.75 68.28
N LEU A 325 53.25 44.54 68.26
CA LEU A 325 53.31 43.61 69.38
C LEU A 325 54.75 43.16 69.65
N ALA A 326 55.53 42.88 68.61
CA ALA A 326 56.95 42.53 68.76
C ALA A 326 57.75 43.69 69.38
N THR A 327 57.50 44.93 68.94
CA THR A 327 58.14 46.13 69.51
C THR A 327 57.78 46.34 70.98
N GLU A 328 56.50 46.28 71.35
CA GLU A 328 56.05 46.42 72.74
C GLU A 328 56.62 45.30 73.63
N THR A 329 56.59 44.06 73.14
CA THR A 329 57.17 42.91 73.86
C THR A 329 58.67 43.14 74.14
N GLY A 330 59.42 43.63 73.14
CA GLY A 330 60.83 43.96 73.29
C GLY A 330 61.06 45.09 74.29
N ALA A 331 60.28 46.18 74.20
CA ALA A 331 60.37 47.32 75.11
C ALA A 331 60.08 46.92 76.56
N ARG A 332 59.04 46.12 76.79
CA ARG A 332 58.70 45.58 78.12
C ARG A 332 59.78 44.69 78.68
N THR A 333 60.33 43.78 77.87
CA THR A 333 61.42 42.90 78.28
C THR A 333 62.65 43.69 78.73
N LEU A 334 63.03 44.75 78.00
CA LEU A 334 64.15 45.62 78.37
C LEU A 334 63.88 46.44 79.65
N ALA A 335 62.66 46.96 79.79
CA ALA A 335 62.25 47.69 81.00
C ALA A 335 62.27 46.78 82.23
N ASP A 336 61.74 45.56 82.12
CA ASP A 336 61.73 44.58 83.22
C ASP A 336 63.15 44.14 83.60
N ALA A 337 64.05 43.94 82.62
CA ALA A 337 65.46 43.67 82.88
C ALA A 337 66.13 44.83 83.64
N THR A 338 65.87 46.08 83.21
CA THR A 338 66.40 47.29 83.86
C THR A 338 65.89 47.42 85.30
N LEU A 339 64.59 47.23 85.52
CA LEU A 339 63.99 47.26 86.85
C LEU A 339 64.58 46.17 87.75
N THR A 340 64.77 44.97 87.21
CA THR A 340 65.40 43.84 87.93
C THR A 340 66.82 44.18 88.36
N THR A 341 67.64 44.75 87.47
CA THR A 341 69.00 45.20 87.80
C THR A 341 68.99 46.29 88.87
N ASN A 342 68.17 47.33 88.71
CA ASN A 342 68.07 48.42 89.67
C ASN A 342 67.64 47.93 91.05
N LEU A 343 66.64 47.05 91.12
CA LEU A 343 66.19 46.45 92.38
C LEU A 343 67.30 45.61 93.03
N THR A 344 68.02 44.80 92.25
CA THR A 344 69.13 43.99 92.76
C THR A 344 70.26 44.86 93.32
N SER A 345 70.61 45.95 92.63
CA SER A 345 71.59 46.93 93.10
C SER A 345 71.13 47.63 94.38
N GLU A 346 69.87 48.03 94.47
CA GLU A 346 69.31 48.68 95.66
C GLU A 346 69.26 47.73 96.85
N VAL A 347 68.86 46.47 96.65
CA VAL A 347 68.91 45.43 97.69
C VAL A 347 70.35 45.24 98.18
N THR A 348 71.33 45.18 97.27
CA THR A 348 72.75 45.06 97.64
C THR A 348 73.24 46.27 98.44
N ARG A 349 72.87 47.49 98.01
CA ARG A 349 73.23 48.73 98.70
C ARG A 349 72.60 48.80 100.09
N ALA A 350 71.31 48.51 100.21
CA ALA A 350 70.57 48.53 101.46
C ALA A 350 71.14 47.51 102.46
N THR A 351 71.31 46.25 102.04
CA THR A 351 71.87 45.19 102.90
C THR A 351 73.30 45.49 103.38
N SER A 352 74.14 46.11 102.55
CA SER A 352 75.49 46.55 102.95
C SER A 352 75.46 47.65 104.01
N VAL A 353 74.56 48.63 103.86
CA VAL A 353 74.36 49.70 104.85
C VAL A 353 73.80 49.14 106.15
N GLU A 354 72.79 48.26 106.08
CA GLU A 354 72.20 47.58 107.23
C GLU A 354 73.25 46.77 108.00
N ALA A 355 74.12 46.03 107.31
CA ALA A 355 75.22 45.30 107.93
C ALA A 355 76.22 46.24 108.65
N THR A 356 76.51 47.40 108.04
CA THR A 356 77.39 48.42 108.63
C THR A 356 76.75 49.04 109.89
N ILE A 357 75.46 49.39 109.83
CA ILE A 357 74.73 49.93 110.98
C ILE A 357 74.67 48.89 112.11
N ALA A 358 74.41 47.62 111.79
CA ALA A 358 74.40 46.54 112.77
C ALA A 358 75.77 46.38 113.45
N ALA A 359 76.87 46.41 112.68
CA ALA A 359 78.22 46.36 113.23
C ALA A 359 78.53 47.56 114.14
N ASN A 360 78.21 48.77 113.71
CA ASN A 360 78.39 49.99 114.51
C ASN A 360 77.59 49.93 115.81
N LEU A 361 76.34 49.45 115.78
CA LEU A 361 75.50 49.30 116.96
C LEU A 361 76.10 48.30 117.95
N VAL A 362 76.66 47.18 117.47
CA VAL A 362 77.36 46.20 118.31
C VAL A 362 78.59 46.83 118.97
N THR A 363 79.40 47.58 118.21
CA THR A 363 80.58 48.28 118.75
C THR A 363 80.21 49.32 119.81
N GLU A 364 79.25 50.21 119.53
CA GLU A 364 78.79 51.22 120.50
C GLU A 364 78.21 50.56 121.76
N THR A 365 77.40 49.52 121.61
CA THR A 365 76.85 48.76 122.74
C THR A 365 77.98 48.15 123.60
N GLY A 366 79.03 47.62 122.97
CA GLY A 366 80.21 47.09 123.66
C GLY A 366 81.01 48.16 124.41
N VAL A 367 81.25 49.32 123.78
CA VAL A 367 81.92 50.47 124.41
C VAL A 367 81.11 50.98 125.61
N ARG A 368 79.79 51.15 125.45
CA ARG A 368 78.90 51.60 126.53
C ARG A 368 78.83 50.62 127.68
N THR A 369 78.78 49.32 127.39
CA THR A 369 78.80 48.27 128.44
C THR A 369 80.12 48.30 129.22
N SER A 370 81.25 48.45 128.53
CA SER A 370 82.57 48.56 129.15
C SER A 370 82.71 49.82 130.02
N ALA A 371 82.27 50.98 129.49
CA ALA A 371 82.27 52.24 130.22
C ALA A 371 81.37 52.17 131.46
N ASN A 372 80.17 51.58 131.35
CA ASN A 372 79.26 51.36 132.49
C ASN A 372 79.90 50.46 133.55
N THR A 373 80.63 49.41 133.13
CA THR A 373 81.35 48.52 134.06
C THR A 373 82.45 49.26 134.82
N ILE A 374 83.23 50.09 134.13
CA ILE A 374 84.27 50.93 134.75
C ILE A 374 83.64 51.95 135.71
N LEU A 375 82.58 52.64 135.27
CA LEU A 375 81.87 53.60 136.11
C LEU A 375 81.33 52.93 137.37
N GLN A 376 80.75 51.73 137.25
CA GLN A 376 80.27 50.97 138.40
C GLN A 376 81.41 50.57 139.35
N SER A 377 82.58 50.18 138.82
CA SER A 377 83.76 49.89 139.63
C SER A 377 84.27 51.14 140.38
N ASN A 378 84.33 52.29 139.71
CA ASN A 378 84.70 53.57 140.31
C ASN A 378 83.69 53.97 141.40
N ILE A 379 82.39 53.82 141.15
CA ILE A 379 81.33 54.06 142.16
C ILE A 379 81.55 53.15 143.37
N ASN A 380 81.77 51.85 143.17
CA ASN A 380 82.01 50.91 144.27
C ASN A 380 83.27 51.27 145.07
N THR A 381 84.33 51.72 144.39
CA THR A 381 85.58 52.15 145.04
C THR A 381 85.35 53.40 145.89
N VAL A 382 84.72 54.43 145.33
CA VAL A 382 84.37 55.66 146.07
C VAL A 382 83.47 55.34 147.26
N GLN A 383 82.47 54.47 147.07
CA GLN A 383 81.60 54.01 148.16
C GLN A 383 82.43 53.39 149.30
N THR A 384 83.35 52.47 148.97
CA THR A 384 84.25 51.84 149.95
C THR A 384 85.12 52.88 150.68
N THR A 385 85.66 53.88 149.97
CA THR A 385 86.43 54.96 150.58
C THR A 385 85.58 55.84 151.49
N VAL A 386 84.38 56.23 151.06
CA VAL A 386 83.43 57.01 151.87
C VAL A 386 83.05 56.24 153.14
N ASP A 387 82.76 54.96 153.02
CA ASP A 387 82.44 54.10 154.18
C ASP A 387 83.62 53.98 155.14
N SER A 388 84.85 53.86 154.62
CA SER A 388 86.08 53.83 155.42
C SER A 388 86.33 55.17 156.13
N ASN A 389 86.17 56.29 155.42
CA ASN A 389 86.30 57.63 156.00
C ASN A 389 85.24 57.90 157.05
N LYS A 390 84.00 57.45 156.81
CA LYS A 390 82.92 57.49 157.78
C LYS A 390 83.30 56.71 159.03
N ALA A 391 83.76 55.47 158.90
CA ALA A 391 84.17 54.64 160.03
C ALA A 391 85.34 55.27 160.82
N ALA A 392 86.35 55.81 160.13
CA ALA A 392 87.48 56.51 160.76
C ALA A 392 87.02 57.79 161.49
N THR A 393 86.09 58.55 160.91
CA THR A 393 85.51 59.74 161.53
C THR A 393 84.69 59.36 162.76
N ASP A 394 83.84 58.34 162.66
CA ASP A 394 83.05 57.83 163.79
C ASP A 394 83.97 57.34 164.93
N ALA A 395 85.08 56.67 164.61
CA ALA A 395 86.10 56.26 165.58
C ALA A 395 86.82 57.45 166.24
N ALA A 396 87.18 58.48 165.46
CA ALA A 396 87.77 59.71 165.98
C ALA A 396 86.82 60.47 166.90
N ILE A 397 85.53 60.58 166.52
CA ILE A 397 84.47 61.16 167.36
C ILE A 397 84.33 60.36 168.66
N ALA A 398 84.32 59.02 168.59
CA ALA A 398 84.27 58.17 169.77
C ALA A 398 85.50 58.38 170.69
N GLY A 399 86.69 58.56 170.11
CA GLY A 399 87.91 58.91 170.84
C GLY A 399 87.80 60.25 171.56
N VAL A 400 87.38 61.31 170.85
CA VAL A 400 87.15 62.65 171.45
C VAL A 400 86.09 62.59 172.55
N GLN A 401 85.02 61.82 172.34
CA GLN A 401 83.98 61.62 173.35
C GLN A 401 84.54 60.92 174.60
N SER A 402 85.41 59.92 174.43
CA SER A 402 86.11 59.25 175.52
C SER A 402 87.01 60.21 176.29
N ASP A 403 87.81 61.02 175.59
CA ASP A 403 88.67 62.03 176.20
C ASP A 403 87.84 63.11 176.94
N PHE A 404 86.74 63.55 176.35
CA PHE A 404 85.81 64.48 176.98
C PHE A 404 85.21 63.89 178.26
N VAL A 405 84.76 62.63 178.23
CA VAL A 405 84.24 61.92 179.41
C VAL A 405 85.33 61.74 180.47
N ALA A 406 86.56 61.41 180.08
CA ALA A 406 87.69 61.29 180.98
C ALA A 406 88.03 62.64 181.65
N ASN A 407 88.11 63.72 180.87
CA ASN A 407 88.34 65.07 181.39
C ASN A 407 87.19 65.55 182.28
N LYS A 408 85.93 65.30 181.90
CA LYS A 408 84.75 65.55 182.73
C LYS A 408 84.85 64.82 184.07
N THR A 409 85.19 63.53 184.03
CA THR A 409 85.35 62.69 185.24
C THR A 409 86.50 63.19 186.11
N ALA A 410 87.65 63.53 185.52
CA ALA A 410 88.79 64.10 186.23
C ALA A 410 88.46 65.47 186.85
N GLY A 411 87.71 66.31 186.13
CA GLY A 411 87.17 67.57 186.62
C GLY A 411 86.22 67.36 187.80
N ASP A 412 85.26 66.45 187.68
CA ASP A 412 84.31 66.11 188.76
C ASP A 412 85.05 65.57 190.00
N LEU A 413 86.11 64.78 189.82
CA LEU A 413 86.99 64.31 190.92
C LEU A 413 87.78 65.46 191.55
N ALA A 414 88.32 66.38 190.74
CA ALA A 414 89.04 67.55 191.23
C ALA A 414 88.12 68.49 192.02
N ASP A 415 86.90 68.73 191.54
CA ASP A 415 85.87 69.50 192.23
C ASP A 415 85.47 68.82 193.55
N THR A 416 85.33 67.49 193.56
CA THR A 416 85.07 66.72 194.78
C THR A 416 86.22 66.85 195.80
N ALA A 417 87.47 66.78 195.34
CA ALA A 417 88.65 66.96 196.19
C ALA A 417 88.75 68.39 196.73
N LEU A 418 88.48 69.39 195.89
CA LEU A 418 88.42 70.79 196.30
C LEU A 418 87.32 71.01 197.35
N GLN A 419 86.13 70.43 197.16
CA GLN A 419 85.04 70.49 198.14
C GLN A 419 85.43 69.83 199.46
N SER A 420 86.16 68.70 199.42
CA SER A 420 86.70 68.05 200.62
C SER A 420 87.71 68.94 201.36
N ASN A 421 88.62 69.59 200.63
CA ASN A 421 89.56 70.55 201.20
C ASN A 421 88.84 71.76 201.81
N ILE A 422 87.84 72.32 201.12
CA ILE A 422 86.98 73.39 201.63
C ILE A 422 86.30 72.95 202.93
N ASN A 423 85.71 71.75 202.96
CA ASN A 423 85.08 71.20 204.16
C ASN A 423 86.08 71.01 205.31
N THR A 424 87.31 70.58 205.02
CA THR A 424 88.38 70.41 206.01
C THR A 424 88.81 71.76 206.58
N VAL A 425 88.99 72.77 205.72
CA VAL A 425 89.29 74.14 206.13
C VAL A 425 88.13 74.70 206.96
N GLN A 426 86.89 74.50 206.53
CA GLN A 426 85.70 74.91 207.29
C GLN A 426 85.67 74.25 208.66
N THR A 427 85.92 72.94 208.75
CA THR A 427 86.01 72.20 210.02
C THR A 427 87.13 72.73 210.92
N THR A 428 88.28 73.11 210.33
CA THR A 428 89.40 73.70 211.05
C THR A 428 89.06 75.11 211.54
N VAL A 429 88.41 75.92 210.71
CA VAL A 429 87.91 77.25 211.06
C VAL A 429 86.88 77.16 212.18
N ASP A 430 85.95 76.21 212.10
CA ASP A 430 84.92 75.95 213.12
C ASP A 430 85.56 75.46 214.43
N SER A 431 86.57 74.58 214.35
CA SER A 431 87.34 74.10 215.51
C SER A 431 88.17 75.20 216.16
N ASN A 432 88.84 76.04 215.36
CA ASN A 432 89.57 77.21 215.84
C ASN A 432 88.63 78.24 216.45
N LYS A 433 87.46 78.44 215.86
CA LYS A 433 86.40 79.27 216.43
C LYS A 433 85.93 78.71 217.77
N ALA A 434 85.66 77.42 217.87
CA ALA A 434 85.27 76.76 219.12
C ALA A 434 86.37 76.84 220.20
N ALA A 435 87.64 76.64 219.82
CA ALA A 435 88.78 76.77 220.73
C ALA A 435 89.00 78.22 221.18
N THR A 436 88.79 79.18 220.30
CA THR A 436 88.81 80.62 220.64
C THR A 436 87.66 80.97 221.58
N ASP A 437 86.45 80.49 221.30
CA ASP A 437 85.28 80.68 222.15
C ASP A 437 85.48 80.03 223.55
N ALA A 438 86.24 78.93 223.65
CA ALA A 438 86.59 78.25 224.90
C ALA A 438 87.77 78.87 225.68
N ALA A 439 88.68 79.60 225.02
CA ALA A 439 89.80 80.27 225.67
C ALA A 439 89.42 81.62 226.32
N ILE A 440 88.21 82.11 226.06
CA ILE A 440 87.66 83.39 226.57
C ILE A 440 86.66 83.14 227.72
N ALA A 441 86.40 81.87 228.08
CA ALA A 441 85.55 81.42 229.16
C ALA A 441 86.37 80.71 230.26
#